data_AF-A0A969QFD8-F1
#
_entry.id   AF-A0A969QFD8-F1
#
_cell.length_a   1.000
_cell.length_b   1.000
_cell.length_c   1.000
_cell.angle_alpha   90.00
_cell.angle_beta   90.00
_cell.angle_gamma   90.00
#
_symmetry.space_group_name_H-M   'P 1'
#
loop_
_entity.id
_entity.type
_entity.pdbx_description
1 polymer ?
#
loop_
_entity_poly.entity_id
_entity_poly.type
_entity_poly.pdbx_seq_one_letter_code
_entity_poly.pdbx_strand_id
1 'polypeptide(L)'
;MTRLIWNYPTSTESVPLLQQVFSNPSCPCCQQQPLLTPTDKQSQSDGSTYSVYLQVLVCPECGWWFISKDSWSSYCDDRDRAFRNVSATGAALARYSTLLDSEQITLLCNEVKQHLSGQGVSKAWGAMEDATLMILKDFGYQARATARSKDGGVDIILDHPVKGTVYVQVKHSKNKIGVEILRELVGTMCIRGINDALLVTSSGFTKGVQCERDFASNAGRIVELVDGERFIAALNLSSKLHIPKLDEILTVAQPSTPILGEIRDL
;
A
#
# COMPACT_ATOMS: atom_id res chain seq x y z
N MET A 1 -2.23 7.59 -16.34
CA MET A 1 -1.43 6.62 -15.57
C MET A 1 -2.37 5.54 -15.06
N THR A 2 -2.06 4.27 -15.32
CA THR A 2 -2.84 3.15 -14.80
C THR A 2 -2.67 3.10 -13.28
N ARG A 3 -3.77 3.20 -12.54
CA ARG A 3 -3.75 3.17 -11.08
C ARG A 3 -3.23 1.81 -10.59
N LEU A 4 -2.29 1.84 -9.65
CA LEU A 4 -1.78 0.64 -8.98
C LEU A 4 -2.90 -0.04 -8.20
N ILE A 5 -2.92 -1.36 -8.25
CA ILE A 5 -3.85 -2.22 -7.53
C ILE A 5 -3.35 -2.40 -6.08
N TRP A 6 -2.03 -2.59 -5.88
CA TRP A 6 -1.44 -2.74 -4.54
C TRP A 6 -1.15 -1.38 -3.89
N ASN A 7 -2.22 -0.65 -3.60
CA ASN A 7 -2.19 0.69 -3.02
C ASN A 7 -3.51 0.95 -2.31
N TYR A 8 -3.48 1.67 -1.18
CA TYR A 8 -4.71 2.08 -0.52
C TYR A 8 -5.54 2.96 -1.47
N PRO A 9 -6.84 2.65 -1.65
CA PRO A 9 -7.64 3.41 -2.57
C PRO A 9 -7.85 4.82 -2.02
N THR A 10 -7.94 5.74 -2.96
CA THR A 10 -8.51 7.07 -2.80
C THR A 10 -9.94 7.10 -2.21
N SER A 11 -10.59 5.98 -1.92
CA SER A 11 -11.98 6.00 -1.41
C SER A 11 -12.08 6.53 0.03
N THR A 12 -10.95 6.65 0.72
CA THR A 12 -10.81 7.37 1.99
C THR A 12 -10.61 8.88 1.80
N GLU A 13 -10.52 9.35 0.55
CA GLU A 13 -10.40 10.76 0.14
C GLU A 13 -11.73 11.50 0.18
N SER A 14 -12.59 11.19 1.15
CA SER A 14 -13.67 12.12 1.47
C SER A 14 -13.01 13.41 1.97
N VAL A 15 -12.91 14.41 1.09
CA VAL A 15 -12.30 15.71 1.40
C VAL A 15 -12.86 16.28 2.70
N PRO A 16 -14.19 16.26 2.96
CA PRO A 16 -14.73 16.71 4.25
C PRO A 16 -14.19 15.92 5.45
N LEU A 17 -14.05 14.60 5.33
CA LEU A 17 -13.50 13.75 6.40
C LEU A 17 -12.03 14.08 6.67
N LEU A 18 -11.22 14.21 5.60
CA LEU A 18 -9.80 14.53 5.73
C LEU A 18 -9.59 15.94 6.31
N GLN A 19 -10.40 16.93 5.89
CA GLN A 19 -10.39 18.28 6.46
C GLN A 19 -10.79 18.28 7.94
N GLN A 20 -11.80 17.49 8.31
CA GLN A 20 -12.21 17.35 9.70
C GLN A 20 -11.09 16.75 10.54
N VAL A 21 -10.46 15.66 10.08
CA VAL A 21 -9.34 15.01 10.78
C VAL A 21 -8.13 15.94 10.89
N PHE A 22 -7.80 16.67 9.83
CA PHE A 22 -6.70 17.63 9.83
C PHE A 22 -6.93 18.77 10.84
N SER A 23 -8.18 19.25 10.94
CA SER A 23 -8.54 20.35 11.85
C SER A 23 -8.72 19.89 13.30
N ASN A 24 -9.24 18.69 13.49
CA ASN A 24 -9.48 18.06 14.78
C ASN A 24 -9.13 16.56 14.69
N PRO A 25 -7.90 16.17 15.10
CA PRO A 25 -7.35 14.83 14.90
C PRO A 25 -8.05 13.79 15.78
N SER A 26 -9.28 13.47 15.41
CA SER A 26 -10.17 12.52 16.05
C SER A 26 -10.33 11.31 15.16
N CYS A 27 -10.32 10.12 15.75
CA CYS A 27 -10.49 8.88 14.98
C CYS A 27 -11.93 8.78 14.45
N PRO A 28 -12.14 8.68 13.12
CA PRO A 28 -13.49 8.54 12.54
C PRO A 28 -14.20 7.23 12.94
N CYS A 29 -13.44 6.20 13.28
CA CYS A 29 -13.97 4.87 13.59
C CYS A 29 -14.37 4.69 15.05
N CYS A 30 -13.56 5.18 16.00
CA CYS A 30 -13.78 4.90 17.41
C CYS A 30 -14.91 5.75 18.02
N GLN A 31 -15.31 6.85 17.39
CA GLN A 31 -16.42 7.76 17.73
C GLN A 31 -16.50 8.26 19.20
N GLN A 32 -15.63 7.79 20.08
CA GLN A 32 -15.45 8.13 21.48
C GLN A 32 -13.94 8.13 21.68
N GLN A 33 -13.39 9.28 22.09
CA GLN A 33 -11.95 9.59 22.19
C GLN A 33 -11.06 8.34 22.32
N PRO A 34 -10.22 8.10 21.31
CA PRO A 34 -8.94 8.80 21.36
C PRO A 34 -8.71 9.77 20.20
N LEU A 35 -7.94 10.81 20.52
CA LEU A 35 -7.26 11.65 19.53
C LEU A 35 -6.24 10.80 18.80
N LEU A 36 -6.14 10.97 17.48
CA LEU A 36 -5.07 10.37 16.71
C LEU A 36 -3.74 10.90 17.20
N THR A 37 -2.82 9.98 17.53
CA THR A 37 -1.51 10.35 18.07
C THR A 37 -0.52 10.49 16.92
N PRO A 38 0.30 11.56 16.90
CA PRO A 38 1.42 11.64 15.98
C PRO A 38 2.40 10.49 16.22
N THR A 39 2.73 9.72 15.17
CA THR A 39 3.64 8.57 15.28
C THR A 39 4.99 8.85 14.62
N ASP A 40 4.97 9.58 13.51
CA ASP A 40 6.16 9.87 12.72
C ASP A 40 6.00 11.21 11.98
N LYS A 41 7.12 11.89 11.73
CA LYS A 41 7.15 13.15 11.00
C LYS A 41 8.48 13.36 10.28
N GLN A 42 8.42 14.00 9.12
CA GLN A 42 9.60 14.40 8.37
C GLN A 42 9.42 15.83 7.88
N SER A 43 10.51 16.61 7.90
CA SER A 43 10.54 17.94 7.33
C SER A 43 11.69 18.05 6.34
N GLN A 44 11.43 18.68 5.20
CA GLN A 44 12.43 19.04 4.21
C GLN A 44 12.28 20.52 3.90
N SER A 45 13.38 21.27 3.89
CA SER A 45 13.41 22.68 3.54
C SER A 45 14.66 22.99 2.74
N ASP A 46 14.53 23.84 1.73
CA ASP A 46 15.67 24.43 1.00
C ASP A 46 16.27 25.64 1.74
N GLY A 47 15.72 26.01 2.90
CA GLY A 47 16.13 27.15 3.71
C GLY A 47 15.72 28.51 3.16
N SER A 48 14.92 28.56 2.10
CA SER A 48 14.59 29.82 1.42
C SER A 48 13.17 29.89 0.87
N THR A 49 12.84 29.05 -0.12
CA THR A 49 11.64 29.22 -0.94
C THR A 49 10.66 28.07 -0.81
N TYR A 50 11.11 26.91 -0.37
CA TYR A 50 10.29 25.72 -0.36
C TYR A 50 10.53 24.88 0.90
N SER A 51 9.44 24.55 1.59
CA SER A 51 9.45 23.60 2.69
C SER A 51 8.27 22.65 2.62
N VAL A 52 8.49 21.44 3.12
CA VAL A 52 7.51 20.35 3.16
C VAL A 52 7.58 19.70 4.52
N TYR A 53 6.40 19.50 5.12
CA TYR A 53 6.22 18.81 6.38
C TYR A 53 5.27 17.63 6.16
N LEU A 54 5.74 16.43 6.49
CA LEU A 54 4.94 15.21 6.51
C LEU A 54 4.65 14.84 7.95
N GLN A 55 3.40 14.48 8.24
CA GLN A 55 2.98 14.04 9.56
C GLN A 55 2.06 12.83 9.43
N VAL A 56 2.33 11.80 10.23
CA VAL A 56 1.49 10.62 10.39
C VAL A 56 0.76 10.68 11.72
N LEU A 57 -0.54 10.45 11.68
CA LEU A 57 -1.43 10.31 12.83
C LEU A 57 -2.04 8.92 12.82
N VAL A 58 -2.07 8.23 13.97
CA VAL A 58 -2.65 6.89 14.09
C VAL A 58 -3.58 6.80 15.30
N CYS A 59 -4.66 6.04 15.17
CA CYS A 59 -5.50 5.64 16.30
C CYS A 59 -4.92 4.40 16.97
N PRO A 60 -4.53 4.44 18.26
CA PRO A 60 -3.95 3.28 18.94
C PRO A 60 -4.96 2.13 19.13
N GLU A 61 -6.25 2.41 19.11
CA GLU A 61 -7.31 1.41 19.36
C GLU A 61 -7.66 0.59 18.10
N CYS A 62 -7.89 1.29 16.99
CA CYS A 62 -8.36 0.66 15.75
C CYS A 62 -7.38 0.75 14.58
N GLY A 63 -6.19 1.35 14.78
CA GLY A 63 -5.14 1.49 13.77
C GLY A 63 -5.48 2.36 12.57
N TRP A 64 -6.57 3.12 12.64
CA TRP A 64 -6.89 4.12 11.62
C TRP A 64 -5.72 5.09 11.50
N TRP A 65 -5.24 5.33 10.28
CA TRP A 65 -4.09 6.21 10.05
C TRP A 65 -4.44 7.34 9.10
N PHE A 66 -3.71 8.44 9.24
CA PHE A 66 -3.78 9.62 8.39
C PHE A 66 -2.39 10.19 8.18
N ILE A 67 -2.13 10.59 6.95
CA ILE A 67 -0.92 11.27 6.55
C ILE A 67 -1.28 12.58 5.87
N SER A 68 -0.64 13.67 6.29
CA SER A 68 -0.72 14.97 5.64
C SER A 68 0.65 15.42 5.16
N LYS A 69 0.68 16.03 3.97
CA LYS A 69 1.80 16.76 3.39
C LYS A 69 1.43 18.24 3.37
N ASP A 70 2.09 19.03 4.21
CA ASP A 70 1.96 20.48 4.27
C ASP A 70 3.16 21.11 3.54
N SER A 71 2.89 21.74 2.40
CA SER A 71 3.92 22.33 1.54
C SER A 71 3.77 23.84 1.48
N TRP A 72 4.90 24.53 1.58
CA TRP A 72 5.00 25.98 1.55
C TRP A 72 5.92 26.39 0.43
N SER A 73 5.47 27.31 -0.41
CA SER A 73 6.26 27.91 -1.47
C SER A 73 6.16 29.43 -1.41
N SER A 74 7.28 30.12 -1.20
CA SER A 74 7.35 31.58 -1.28
C SER A 74 7.49 32.03 -2.74
N TYR A 75 6.95 33.19 -3.08
CA TYR A 75 7.17 33.77 -4.40
C TYR A 75 8.58 34.37 -4.47
N CYS A 76 9.23 34.26 -5.63
CA CYS A 76 10.59 34.81 -5.82
C CYS A 76 10.64 36.33 -5.60
N ASP A 77 9.53 37.02 -5.90
CA ASP A 77 9.42 38.49 -5.87
C ASP A 77 8.69 39.03 -4.63
N ASP A 78 8.08 38.15 -3.82
CA ASP A 78 7.34 38.51 -2.60
C ASP A 78 7.68 37.50 -1.50
N ARG A 79 8.67 37.87 -0.67
CA ARG A 79 9.14 37.03 0.44
C ARG A 79 8.28 37.17 1.69
N ASP A 80 7.34 38.12 1.70
CA ASP A 80 6.44 38.34 2.83
C ASP A 80 5.19 37.46 2.70
N ARG A 81 5.04 36.73 1.58
CA ARG A 81 3.89 35.86 1.32
C ARG A 81 4.32 34.48 0.84
N ALA A 82 3.69 33.46 1.39
CA ALA A 82 3.85 32.08 0.97
C ALA A 82 2.51 31.47 0.57
N PHE A 83 2.53 30.68 -0.49
CA PHE A 83 1.45 29.78 -0.82
C PHE A 83 1.62 28.49 0.00
N ARG A 84 0.61 28.19 0.82
CA ARG A 84 0.51 26.96 1.59
C ARG A 84 -0.47 26.01 0.92
N ASN A 85 -0.05 24.78 0.68
CA ASN A 85 -0.88 23.72 0.14
C ASN A 85 -0.75 22.46 1.00
N VAL A 86 -1.89 21.95 1.46
CA VAL A 86 -1.96 20.72 2.25
C VAL A 86 -2.70 19.66 1.44
N SER A 87 -2.03 18.52 1.25
CA SER A 87 -2.65 17.31 0.75
C SER A 87 -2.64 16.21 1.80
N ALA A 88 -3.63 15.33 1.78
CA ALA A 88 -3.76 14.26 2.75
C ALA A 88 -4.33 12.99 2.13
N THR A 89 -4.12 11.89 2.85
CA THR A 89 -4.77 10.59 2.65
C THR A 89 -4.90 9.94 4.03
N GLY A 90 -5.91 9.11 4.24
CA GLY A 90 -5.99 8.26 5.43
C GLY A 90 -6.57 6.92 5.08
N ALA A 91 -6.62 5.98 6.00
CA ALA A 91 -7.46 4.81 5.85
C ALA A 91 -7.95 4.29 7.18
N ALA A 92 -9.22 3.86 7.17
CA ALA A 92 -9.77 2.98 8.16
C ALA A 92 -9.54 1.54 7.70
N LEU A 93 -8.97 0.71 8.56
CA LEU A 93 -9.27 -0.71 8.46
C LEU A 93 -10.74 -0.86 8.80
N ALA A 94 -11.55 -1.36 7.86
CA ALA A 94 -12.99 -1.53 8.08
C ALA A 94 -13.27 -2.47 9.28
N ARG A 95 -12.39 -3.46 9.47
CA ARG A 95 -12.17 -4.33 10.64
C ARG A 95 -10.82 -5.02 10.42
N TYR A 96 -10.05 -5.25 11.49
CA TYR A 96 -8.92 -6.17 11.38
C TYR A 96 -9.43 -7.55 10.97
N SER A 97 -8.86 -8.11 9.90
CA SER A 97 -9.16 -9.47 9.50
C SER A 97 -8.76 -10.45 10.60
N THR A 98 -9.60 -11.47 10.81
CA THR A 98 -9.34 -12.57 11.75
C THR A 98 -8.71 -13.77 11.06
N LEU A 99 -8.25 -13.63 9.81
CA LEU A 99 -7.64 -14.73 9.04
C LEU A 99 -6.29 -15.16 9.61
N LEU A 100 -5.57 -14.25 10.27
CA LEU A 100 -4.27 -14.51 10.86
C LEU A 100 -4.24 -14.09 12.32
N ASP A 101 -3.65 -14.93 13.16
CA ASP A 101 -3.32 -14.57 14.53
C ASP A 101 -1.96 -13.84 14.63
N SER A 102 -1.68 -13.32 15.82
CA SER A 102 -0.44 -12.57 16.10
C SER A 102 0.83 -13.39 15.89
N GLU A 103 0.81 -14.70 16.14
CA GLU A 103 1.97 -15.58 15.97
C GLU A 103 2.27 -15.79 14.49
N GLN A 104 1.24 -16.05 13.69
CA GLN A 104 1.35 -16.20 12.24
C GLN A 104 1.86 -14.91 11.58
N ILE A 105 1.34 -13.74 11.96
CA ILE A 105 1.81 -12.46 11.43
C ILE A 105 3.28 -12.22 11.85
N THR A 106 3.64 -12.48 13.10
CA THR A 106 5.02 -12.31 13.59
C THR A 106 5.99 -13.21 12.83
N LEU A 107 5.64 -14.49 12.66
CA LEU A 107 6.44 -15.44 11.89
C LEU A 107 6.61 -14.96 10.44
N LEU A 108 5.51 -14.57 9.78
CA LEU A 108 5.55 -14.11 8.39
C LEU A 108 6.40 -12.85 8.23
N CYS A 109 6.23 -11.85 9.10
CA CYS A 109 7.05 -10.63 9.08
C CYS A 109 8.54 -10.95 9.26
N ASN A 110 8.88 -11.90 10.14
CA ASN A 110 10.27 -12.33 10.34
C ASN A 110 10.84 -13.03 9.10
N GLU A 111 10.07 -13.94 8.49
CA GLU A 111 10.50 -14.63 7.26
C GLU A 111 10.67 -13.65 6.10
N VAL A 112 9.75 -12.70 5.89
CA VAL A 112 9.87 -11.67 4.85
C VAL A 112 11.12 -10.81 5.06
N LYS A 113 11.39 -10.35 6.29
CA LYS A 113 12.63 -9.60 6.61
C LYS A 113 13.91 -10.41 6.29
N GLN A 114 13.90 -11.71 6.57
CA GLN A 114 15.01 -12.60 6.22
C GLN A 114 15.14 -12.79 4.70
N HIS A 115 14.02 -12.99 4.00
CA HIS A 115 13.96 -13.16 2.56
C HIS A 115 14.47 -11.92 1.80
N LEU A 116 14.19 -10.71 2.30
CA LEU A 116 14.73 -9.46 1.75
C LEU A 116 16.28 -9.41 1.82
N SER A 117 16.86 -10.10 2.81
CA SER A 117 18.31 -10.27 2.95
C SER A 117 18.85 -11.53 2.24
N GLY A 118 18.02 -12.25 1.48
CA GLY A 118 18.37 -13.51 0.81
C GLY A 118 18.58 -14.70 1.75
N GLN A 119 18.11 -14.60 2.99
CA GLN A 119 18.27 -15.60 4.06
C GLN A 119 16.92 -16.21 4.44
N GLY A 120 16.92 -17.13 5.40
CA GLY A 120 15.69 -17.67 5.99
C GLY A 120 15.11 -18.89 5.29
N VAL A 121 13.91 -19.25 5.74
CA VAL A 121 13.09 -20.37 5.27
C VAL A 121 11.69 -19.86 4.99
N SER A 122 10.93 -20.61 4.20
CA SER A 122 9.60 -20.20 3.73
C SER A 122 8.51 -21.10 4.34
N LYS A 123 8.36 -21.09 5.67
CA LYS A 123 7.36 -21.94 6.36
C LYS A 123 5.97 -21.31 6.35
N ALA A 124 5.88 -19.99 6.38
CA ALA A 124 4.64 -19.22 6.47
C ALA A 124 3.91 -19.05 5.13
N TRP A 125 3.97 -20.04 4.22
CA TRP A 125 3.40 -19.91 2.87
C TRP A 125 1.90 -19.62 2.88
N GLY A 126 1.11 -20.44 3.60
CA GLY A 126 -0.34 -20.22 3.72
C GLY A 126 -0.67 -18.89 4.39
N ALA A 127 0.12 -18.49 5.39
CA ALA A 127 -0.07 -17.20 6.05
C ALA A 127 0.19 -16.02 5.09
N MET A 128 1.12 -16.15 4.14
CA MET A 128 1.35 -15.12 3.13
C MET A 128 0.16 -15.01 2.17
N GLU A 129 -0.42 -16.12 1.72
CA GLU A 129 -1.64 -16.13 0.89
C GLU A 129 -2.81 -15.45 1.63
N ASP A 130 -3.04 -15.82 2.90
CA ASP A 130 -4.09 -15.23 3.73
C ASP A 130 -3.85 -13.74 4.02
N ALA A 131 -2.60 -13.34 4.25
CA ALA A 131 -2.20 -11.95 4.41
C ALA A 131 -2.44 -11.13 3.13
N THR A 132 -2.07 -11.67 1.96
CA THR A 132 -2.36 -11.03 0.68
C THR A 132 -3.86 -10.83 0.49
N LEU A 133 -4.68 -11.85 0.79
CA LEU A 133 -6.13 -11.75 0.72
C LEU A 133 -6.70 -10.70 1.67
N MET A 134 -6.21 -10.66 2.91
CA MET A 134 -6.57 -9.65 3.91
C MET A 134 -6.26 -8.24 3.42
N ILE A 135 -5.02 -7.98 2.98
CA ILE A 135 -4.56 -6.67 2.52
C ILE A 135 -5.43 -6.17 1.35
N LEU A 136 -5.74 -7.03 0.38
CA LEU A 136 -6.57 -6.66 -0.76
C LEU A 136 -8.00 -6.29 -0.34
N LYS A 137 -8.56 -6.96 0.67
CA LYS A 137 -9.86 -6.59 1.25
C LYS A 137 -9.79 -5.27 2.02
N ASP A 138 -8.68 -5.02 2.72
CA ASP A 138 -8.43 -3.75 3.42
C ASP A 138 -8.23 -2.58 2.45
N PHE A 139 -7.70 -2.84 1.24
CA PHE A 139 -7.74 -1.91 0.11
C PHE A 139 -9.15 -1.74 -0.49
N GLY A 140 -10.20 -2.33 0.10
CA GLY A 140 -11.59 -2.17 -0.30
C GLY A 140 -12.02 -3.01 -1.50
N TYR A 141 -11.19 -3.96 -1.97
CA TYR A 141 -11.55 -4.83 -3.07
C TYR A 141 -12.35 -6.04 -2.61
N GLN A 142 -13.19 -6.56 -3.51
CA GLN A 142 -13.77 -7.89 -3.34
C GLN A 142 -12.74 -8.92 -3.80
N ALA A 143 -12.23 -9.73 -2.89
CA ALA A 143 -11.21 -10.73 -3.18
C ALA A 143 -11.54 -12.08 -2.52
N ARG A 144 -11.18 -13.18 -3.20
CA ARG A 144 -11.41 -14.55 -2.74
C ARG A 144 -10.21 -15.44 -3.06
N ALA A 145 -9.86 -16.34 -2.15
CA ALA A 145 -8.88 -17.39 -2.42
C ALA A 145 -9.42 -18.38 -3.47
N THR A 146 -8.53 -18.95 -4.27
CA THR A 146 -8.82 -20.08 -5.16
C THR A 146 -8.63 -21.41 -4.42
N ALA A 147 -9.19 -22.49 -4.95
CA ALA A 147 -8.86 -23.81 -4.44
C ALA A 147 -7.43 -24.18 -4.86
N ARG A 148 -6.65 -24.77 -3.93
CA ARG A 148 -5.23 -25.15 -4.12
C ARG A 148 -4.92 -26.08 -5.31
N SER A 149 -5.92 -26.53 -6.07
CA SER A 149 -5.72 -27.38 -7.24
C SER A 149 -6.50 -26.83 -8.44
N LYS A 150 -5.77 -26.49 -9.52
CA LYS A 150 -6.19 -26.39 -10.94
C LYS A 150 -6.21 -25.02 -11.63
N ASP A 151 -5.96 -23.91 -10.94
CA ASP A 151 -6.09 -22.58 -11.57
C ASP A 151 -4.79 -21.98 -12.14
N GLY A 152 -3.83 -22.82 -12.55
CA GLY A 152 -2.64 -22.36 -13.28
C GLY A 152 -1.74 -21.41 -12.49
N GLY A 153 -1.63 -21.66 -11.18
CA GLY A 153 -0.79 -20.89 -10.25
C GLY A 153 -1.44 -19.60 -9.73
N VAL A 154 -2.74 -19.39 -9.92
CA VAL A 154 -3.50 -18.26 -9.35
C VAL A 154 -4.00 -18.63 -7.96
N ASP A 155 -3.62 -17.85 -6.95
CA ASP A 155 -3.93 -18.10 -5.54
C ASP A 155 -5.14 -17.28 -5.06
N ILE A 156 -5.33 -16.08 -5.61
CA ILE A 156 -6.45 -15.17 -5.28
C ILE A 156 -7.04 -14.59 -6.57
N ILE A 157 -8.36 -14.44 -6.58
CA ILE A 157 -9.09 -13.69 -7.61
C ILE A 157 -9.70 -12.45 -6.96
N LEU A 158 -9.43 -11.30 -7.57
CA LEU A 158 -9.88 -9.98 -7.13
C LEU A 158 -10.81 -9.36 -8.18
N ASP A 159 -11.93 -8.81 -7.74
CA ASP A 159 -12.86 -8.07 -8.60
C ASP A 159 -12.64 -6.57 -8.39
N HIS A 160 -11.96 -5.95 -9.35
CA HIS A 160 -11.66 -4.53 -9.36
C HIS A 160 -12.79 -3.75 -10.04
N PRO A 161 -13.30 -2.64 -9.47
CA PRO A 161 -14.45 -1.91 -10.00
C PRO A 161 -14.24 -1.38 -11.43
N VAL A 162 -13.02 -0.94 -11.75
CA VAL A 162 -12.64 -0.44 -13.09
C VAL A 162 -11.98 -1.49 -14.00
N LYS A 163 -11.04 -2.29 -13.49
CA LYS A 163 -10.24 -3.26 -14.26
C LYS A 163 -10.95 -4.60 -14.48
N GLY A 164 -12.06 -4.86 -13.79
CA GLY A 164 -12.72 -6.16 -13.79
C GLY A 164 -11.94 -7.19 -12.98
N THR A 165 -11.95 -8.45 -13.42
CA THR A 165 -11.26 -9.54 -12.75
C THR A 165 -9.73 -9.41 -12.87
N VAL A 166 -9.05 -9.49 -11.72
CA VAL A 166 -7.60 -9.45 -11.57
C VAL A 166 -7.15 -10.77 -10.96
N TYR A 167 -6.13 -11.39 -11.55
CA TYR A 167 -5.49 -12.58 -10.99
C TYR A 167 -4.34 -12.23 -10.07
N VAL A 168 -4.18 -12.97 -8.99
CA VAL A 168 -3.12 -12.73 -8.02
C VAL A 168 -2.39 -14.05 -7.76
N GLN A 169 -1.08 -14.03 -7.96
CA GLN A 169 -0.18 -15.12 -7.65
C GLN A 169 0.77 -14.69 -6.54
N VAL A 170 0.93 -15.54 -5.52
CA VAL A 170 1.74 -15.31 -4.33
C VAL A 170 2.91 -16.30 -4.34
N LYS A 171 4.12 -15.80 -4.09
CA LYS A 171 5.34 -16.60 -3.97
C LYS A 171 6.06 -16.28 -2.67
N HIS A 172 6.03 -17.23 -1.74
CA HIS A 172 6.81 -17.13 -0.50
C HIS A 172 8.16 -17.82 -0.67
N SER A 173 9.18 -17.06 -1.04
CA SER A 173 10.52 -17.57 -1.37
C SER A 173 11.60 -16.61 -0.91
N LYS A 174 12.71 -17.15 -0.39
CA LYS A 174 13.93 -16.38 -0.11
C LYS A 174 14.68 -15.93 -1.38
N ASN A 175 14.52 -16.69 -2.46
CA ASN A 175 15.16 -16.38 -3.73
C ASN A 175 14.31 -15.38 -4.50
N LYS A 176 14.98 -14.48 -5.23
CA LYS A 176 14.30 -13.55 -6.14
C LYS A 176 13.55 -14.32 -7.21
N ILE A 177 12.36 -13.82 -7.56
CA ILE A 177 11.49 -14.42 -8.57
C ILE A 177 12.04 -14.11 -9.97
N GLY A 178 12.16 -15.14 -10.79
CA GLY A 178 12.63 -15.05 -12.16
C GLY A 178 11.52 -14.80 -13.18
N VAL A 179 11.90 -14.72 -14.45
CA VAL A 179 10.99 -14.46 -15.58
C VAL A 179 10.03 -15.61 -15.84
N GLU A 180 10.39 -16.83 -15.42
CA GLU A 180 9.60 -18.04 -15.59
C GLU A 180 8.22 -17.95 -14.94
N ILE A 181 8.15 -17.45 -13.70
CA ILE A 181 6.90 -17.31 -12.96
C ILE A 181 6.00 -16.25 -13.62
N LEU A 182 6.59 -15.14 -14.06
CA LEU A 182 5.83 -14.10 -14.76
C LEU A 182 5.25 -14.63 -16.08
N ARG A 183 6.03 -15.38 -16.86
CA ARG A 183 5.57 -15.99 -18.13
C ARG A 183 4.45 -17.00 -17.91
N GLU A 184 4.54 -17.80 -16.85
CA GLU A 184 3.48 -18.74 -16.46
C GLU A 184 2.17 -17.98 -16.17
N LEU A 185 2.24 -16.93 -15.33
CA LEU A 185 1.09 -16.09 -15.00
C LEU A 185 0.48 -15.43 -16.25
N VAL A 186 1.31 -14.84 -17.11
CA VAL A 186 0.87 -14.22 -18.38
C VAL A 186 0.24 -15.27 -19.30
N GLY A 187 0.78 -16.48 -19.36
CA GLY A 187 0.19 -17.61 -20.10
C GLY A 187 -1.22 -17.93 -19.59
N THR A 188 -1.38 -18.05 -18.28
CA THR A 188 -2.69 -18.25 -17.63
C THR A 188 -3.66 -17.11 -17.93
N MET A 189 -3.19 -15.85 -17.89
CA MET A 189 -4.00 -14.67 -18.25
C MET A 189 -4.48 -14.73 -19.70
N CYS A 190 -3.61 -15.10 -20.65
CA CYS A 190 -3.97 -15.24 -22.06
C CYS A 190 -5.03 -16.34 -22.28
N ILE A 191 -4.85 -17.51 -21.65
CA ILE A 191 -5.80 -18.63 -21.77
C ILE A 191 -7.17 -18.27 -21.21
N ARG A 192 -7.20 -17.49 -20.12
CA ARG A 192 -8.44 -17.14 -19.39
C ARG A 192 -9.05 -15.80 -19.82
N GLY A 193 -8.41 -15.06 -20.73
CA GLY A 193 -8.88 -13.75 -21.19
C GLY A 193 -8.78 -12.63 -20.13
N ILE A 194 -7.85 -12.73 -19.20
CA ILE A 194 -7.64 -11.75 -18.12
C ILE A 194 -6.56 -10.74 -18.51
N ASN A 195 -6.79 -9.44 -18.29
CA ASN A 195 -5.87 -8.38 -18.70
C ASN A 195 -4.94 -7.92 -17.59
N ASP A 196 -5.36 -8.02 -16.33
CA ASP A 196 -4.66 -7.47 -15.18
C ASP A 196 -4.31 -8.56 -14.16
N ALA A 197 -3.10 -8.50 -13.60
CA ALA A 197 -2.68 -9.40 -12.53
C ALA A 197 -1.73 -8.74 -11.52
N LEU A 198 -1.61 -9.38 -10.36
CA LEU A 198 -0.61 -9.13 -9.34
C LEU A 198 0.31 -10.33 -9.20
N LEU A 199 1.62 -10.08 -9.15
CA LEU A 199 2.60 -11.07 -8.73
C LEU A 199 3.24 -10.57 -7.43
N VAL A 200 2.92 -11.24 -6.32
CA VAL A 200 3.34 -10.87 -4.96
C VAL A 200 4.42 -11.84 -4.48
N THR A 201 5.51 -11.32 -3.92
CA THR A 201 6.59 -12.13 -3.37
C THR A 201 7.10 -11.63 -2.03
N SER A 202 7.59 -12.54 -1.19
CA SER A 202 8.26 -12.21 0.07
C SER A 202 9.71 -11.72 -0.09
N SER A 203 10.29 -11.90 -1.28
CA SER A 203 11.65 -11.46 -1.61
C SER A 203 11.61 -10.26 -2.55
N GLY A 204 12.08 -10.42 -3.78
CA GLY A 204 12.00 -9.42 -4.83
C GLY A 204 12.11 -10.10 -6.19
N PHE A 205 12.37 -9.29 -7.22
CA PHE A 205 12.41 -9.78 -8.60
C PHE A 205 13.83 -9.72 -9.17
N THR A 206 14.16 -10.66 -10.05
CA THR A 206 15.39 -10.56 -10.84
C THR A 206 15.28 -9.42 -11.87
N LYS A 207 16.42 -8.88 -12.31
CA LYS A 207 16.46 -7.74 -13.26
C LYS A 207 15.73 -8.00 -14.59
N GLY A 208 15.61 -9.26 -15.00
CA GLY A 208 14.94 -9.63 -16.24
C GLY A 208 13.40 -9.48 -16.17
N VAL A 209 12.82 -9.54 -14.97
CA VAL A 209 11.36 -9.52 -14.79
C VAL A 209 10.74 -8.19 -15.24
N GLN A 210 11.42 -7.06 -15.00
CA GLN A 210 10.89 -5.75 -15.41
C GLN A 210 10.75 -5.66 -16.93
N CYS A 211 11.79 -6.08 -17.67
CA CYS A 211 11.78 -6.08 -19.13
C CYS A 211 10.67 -7.00 -19.67
N GLU A 212 10.55 -8.21 -19.12
CA GLU A 212 9.52 -9.16 -19.52
C GLU A 212 8.09 -8.65 -19.20
N ARG A 213 7.90 -7.99 -18.06
CA ARG A 213 6.63 -7.36 -17.69
C ARG A 213 6.26 -6.26 -18.68
N ASP A 214 7.23 -5.43 -19.09
CA ASP A 214 7.00 -4.34 -20.02
C ASP A 214 6.63 -4.87 -21.42
N PHE A 215 7.25 -5.96 -21.87
CA PHE A 215 6.82 -6.67 -23.07
C PHE A 215 5.39 -7.20 -22.98
N ALA A 216 5.02 -7.84 -21.86
CA ALA A 216 3.66 -8.31 -21.63
C ALA A 216 2.64 -7.16 -21.64
N SER A 217 3.00 -6.01 -21.05
CA SER A 217 2.17 -4.80 -21.02
C SER A 217 1.87 -4.27 -22.42
N ASN A 218 2.86 -4.29 -23.33
CA ASN A 218 2.66 -3.91 -24.74
C ASN A 218 1.68 -4.84 -25.47
N ALA A 219 1.50 -6.08 -25.01
CA ALA A 219 0.52 -7.03 -25.51
C ALA A 219 -0.83 -6.96 -24.75
N GLY A 220 -1.04 -5.92 -23.93
CA GLY A 220 -2.28 -5.73 -23.15
C GLY A 220 -2.38 -6.61 -21.90
N ARG A 221 -1.27 -7.21 -21.45
CA ARG A 221 -1.20 -8.01 -20.22
C ARG A 221 -0.44 -7.23 -19.16
N ILE A 222 -1.18 -6.60 -18.26
CA ILE A 222 -0.63 -5.72 -17.22
C ILE A 222 -0.41 -6.55 -15.96
N VAL A 223 0.85 -6.72 -15.56
CA VAL A 223 1.20 -7.40 -14.30
C VAL A 223 1.88 -6.40 -13.38
N GLU A 224 1.25 -6.10 -12.24
CA GLU A 224 1.89 -5.32 -11.18
C GLU A 224 2.73 -6.25 -10.29
N LEU A 225 3.98 -5.82 -10.03
CA LEU A 225 4.95 -6.56 -9.23
C LEU A 225 4.97 -6.00 -7.81
N VAL A 226 4.77 -6.86 -6.82
CA VAL A 226 4.78 -6.51 -5.40
C VAL A 226 5.88 -7.33 -4.72
N ASP A 227 6.94 -6.66 -4.30
CA ASP A 227 8.06 -7.28 -3.59
C ASP A 227 7.82 -7.32 -2.07
N GLY A 228 8.77 -7.91 -1.34
CA GLY A 228 8.67 -8.10 0.10
C GLY A 228 8.60 -6.79 0.89
N GLU A 229 9.20 -5.70 0.38
CA GLU A 229 9.15 -4.38 1.01
C GLU A 229 7.74 -3.79 0.90
N ARG A 230 7.15 -3.79 -0.31
CA ARG A 230 5.76 -3.35 -0.50
C ARG A 230 4.75 -4.24 0.21
N PHE A 231 5.02 -5.54 0.29
CA PHE A 231 4.18 -6.49 1.01
C PHE A 231 4.19 -6.24 2.52
N ILE A 232 5.38 -6.14 3.13
CA ILE A 232 5.48 -5.95 4.59
C ILE A 232 4.96 -4.59 5.03
N ALA A 233 5.17 -3.54 4.22
CA ALA A 233 4.58 -2.23 4.46
C ALA A 233 3.05 -2.32 4.54
N ALA A 234 2.39 -2.93 3.55
CA ALA A 234 0.95 -3.11 3.56
C ALA A 234 0.46 -3.99 4.73
N LEU A 235 1.20 -5.06 5.06
CA LEU A 235 0.88 -5.95 6.18
C LEU A 235 0.95 -5.24 7.53
N ASN A 236 1.97 -4.39 7.74
CA ASN A 236 2.11 -3.61 8.97
C ASN A 236 0.94 -2.62 9.14
N LEU A 237 0.49 -1.99 8.05
CA LEU A 237 -0.69 -1.12 8.08
C LEU A 237 -2.01 -1.86 8.31
N SER A 238 -2.07 -3.14 7.94
CA SER A 238 -3.27 -3.98 8.04
C SER A 238 -3.35 -4.78 9.35
N SER A 239 -2.25 -4.83 10.12
CA SER A 239 -2.14 -5.60 11.36
C SER A 239 -2.06 -4.71 12.59
N LYS A 240 -2.49 -5.23 13.75
CA LYS A 240 -2.41 -4.52 15.04
C LYS A 240 -1.01 -4.52 15.66
N LEU A 241 -0.05 -5.24 15.07
CA LEU A 241 1.19 -5.58 15.78
C LEU A 241 2.20 -4.43 15.83
N HIS A 242 2.14 -3.50 14.89
CA HIS A 242 3.11 -2.43 14.75
C HIS A 242 2.40 -1.11 14.55
N ILE A 243 2.96 -0.04 15.11
CA ILE A 243 2.53 1.32 14.83
C ILE A 243 3.05 1.69 13.44
N PRO A 244 2.19 2.10 12.49
CA PRO A 244 2.59 2.57 11.17
C PRO A 244 3.66 3.66 11.21
N LYS A 245 4.72 3.45 10.41
CA LYS A 245 5.76 4.45 10.16
C LYS A 245 5.53 5.21 8.86
N LEU A 246 6.19 6.36 8.71
CA LEU A 246 6.04 7.22 7.54
C LEU A 246 6.48 6.52 6.24
N ASP A 247 7.62 5.83 6.27
CA ASP A 247 8.17 5.11 5.12
C ASP A 247 7.25 3.97 4.65
N GLU A 248 6.66 3.23 5.59
CA GLU A 248 5.68 2.18 5.31
C GLU A 248 4.43 2.74 4.63
N ILE A 249 3.87 3.83 5.17
CA ILE A 249 2.71 4.50 4.56
C ILE A 249 3.04 4.99 3.16
N LEU A 250 4.15 5.70 2.98
CA LEU A 250 4.55 6.25 1.68
C LEU A 250 4.82 5.15 0.63
N THR A 251 5.17 3.94 1.06
CA THR A 251 5.38 2.79 0.15
C THR A 251 4.07 2.31 -0.48
N VAL A 252 2.93 2.47 0.20
CA VAL A 252 1.63 1.89 -0.22
C VAL A 252 0.46 2.87 -0.16
N ALA A 253 0.74 4.16 0.00
CA ALA A 253 -0.20 5.27 -0.05
C ALA A 253 0.56 6.60 -0.28
N GLN A 254 -0.09 7.60 -0.87
CA GLN A 254 0.49 8.93 -1.05
C GLN A 254 -0.52 10.00 -0.60
N PRO A 255 -0.12 11.05 0.14
CA PRO A 255 -1.00 12.15 0.51
C PRO A 255 -1.27 13.01 -0.73
N SER A 256 -2.27 12.63 -1.52
CA SER A 256 -2.51 13.20 -2.86
C SER A 256 -3.79 14.02 -2.98
N THR A 257 -4.68 13.95 -1.99
CA THR A 257 -5.93 14.73 -2.00
C THR A 257 -5.69 16.12 -1.45
N PRO A 258 -5.88 17.19 -2.23
CA PRO A 258 -5.79 18.54 -1.70
C PRO A 258 -6.94 18.81 -0.72
N ILE A 259 -6.61 19.31 0.47
CA ILE A 259 -7.58 19.64 1.54
C ILE A 259 -7.54 21.11 1.95
N LEU A 260 -6.44 21.81 1.68
CA LEU A 260 -6.27 23.24 1.95
C LEU A 260 -5.32 23.86 0.91
N GLY A 261 -5.67 25.03 0.40
CA GLY A 261 -4.78 25.87 -0.40
C GLY A 261 -5.03 27.34 -0.06
N GLU A 262 -4.03 28.03 0.45
CA GLU A 262 -4.17 29.41 0.94
C GLU A 262 -2.88 30.21 0.75
N ILE A 263 -3.01 31.54 0.64
CA ILE A 263 -1.87 32.45 0.71
C ILE A 263 -1.79 32.97 2.15
N ARG A 264 -0.61 32.87 2.75
CA ARG A 264 -0.30 33.32 4.11
C ARG A 264 0.78 34.38 4.03
N ASP A 265 0.63 35.42 4.83
CA ASP A 265 1.73 36.35 5.09
C ASP A 265 2.70 35.66 6.09
N LEU A 266 4.01 35.74 5.82
CA LEU A 266 5.09 35.03 6.54
C LEU A 266 5.54 35.74 7.82
#